data_AF-A0A8H2PJ40-F1
#
_entry.id   AF-A0A8H2PJ40-F1
#
_cell.length_a   1.000
_cell.length_b   1.000
_cell.length_c   1.000
_cell.angle_alpha   90.00
_cell.angle_beta   90.00
_cell.angle_gamma   90.00
#
_symmetry.space_group_name_H-M   'P 1'
#
loop_
_entity.id
_entity.type
_entity.pdbx_description
1 polymer ?
#
loop_
_entity_poly.entity_id
_entity_poly.type
_entity_poly.pdbx_seq_one_letter_code
_entity_poly.pdbx_strand_id
1 'polypeptide(L)'
;MAYQRELKTVVPVLVDQHTDEDDATLVWLTRESFDREAASEYLVITEFEDLGDLDPSEVSPQTEREVLHRPAADFRWRLFRGVAMREPHASVD
;
A
#
# COMPACT_ATOMS: atom_id res chain seq x y z
N MET A 1 23.21 12.38 5.87
CA MET A 1 21.75 12.48 5.89
C MET A 1 21.21 11.07 5.98
N ALA A 2 20.28 10.78 6.90
CA ALA A 2 19.61 9.49 6.93
C ALA A 2 18.78 9.38 5.64
N TYR A 3 19.02 8.33 4.85
CA TYR A 3 18.23 8.09 3.65
C TYR A 3 16.87 7.56 4.07
N GLN A 4 15.82 8.27 3.66
CA GLN A 4 14.42 7.97 3.93
C GLN A 4 13.67 7.90 2.60
N ARG A 5 12.86 6.86 2.43
CA ARG A 5 12.01 6.64 1.26
C ARG A 5 10.56 6.49 1.71
N GLU A 6 9.66 7.23 1.07
CA GLU A 6 8.22 7.06 1.26
C GLU A 6 7.69 6.04 0.24
N LEU A 7 6.92 5.07 0.71
CA LEU A 7 6.18 4.10 -0.10
C LEU A 7 4.70 4.42 0.01
N LYS A 8 4.00 4.36 -1.13
CA LYS A 8 2.56 4.57 -1.21
C LYS A 8 1.97 3.57 -2.18
N THR A 9 0.84 2.97 -1.80
CA THR A 9 0.09 2.08 -2.70
C THR A 9 -1.40 2.23 -2.50
N VAL A 10 -2.16 1.98 -3.56
CA VAL A 10 -3.62 1.91 -3.53
C VAL A 10 -4.02 0.52 -3.99
N VAL A 11 -4.84 -0.17 -3.19
CA VAL A 11 -5.34 -1.50 -3.52
C VAL A 11 -6.85 -1.43 -3.79
N PRO A 12 -7.30 -1.73 -5.03
CA PRO A 12 -8.72 -1.80 -5.33
C PRO A 12 -9.30 -3.12 -4.81
N VAL A 13 -10.42 -3.03 -4.11
CA VAL A 13 -11.12 -4.17 -3.53
C VAL A 13 -12.58 -4.13 -3.92
N LEU A 14 -13.12 -5.22 -4.47
CA LEU A 14 -14.53 -5.27 -4.87
C LEU A 14 -15.45 -5.21 -3.65
N VAL A 15 -16.34 -4.21 -3.62
CA VAL A 15 -17.23 -3.94 -2.48
C VAL A 15 -18.17 -5.12 -2.20
N ASP A 16 -18.58 -5.85 -3.24
CA ASP A 16 -19.53 -6.96 -3.17
C ASP A 16 -18.90 -8.31 -2.77
N GLN A 17 -17.56 -8.37 -2.71
CA GLN A 17 -16.80 -9.62 -2.54
C GLN A 17 -15.84 -9.57 -1.35
N HIS A 18 -15.90 -8.52 -0.53
CA HIS A 18 -14.96 -8.32 0.56
C HIS A 18 -15.62 -8.44 1.93
N THR A 19 -14.90 -9.06 2.86
CA THR A 19 -15.31 -9.22 4.25
C THR A 19 -14.34 -8.52 5.20
N ASP A 20 -14.76 -8.31 6.46
CA ASP A 20 -13.89 -7.73 7.49
C ASP A 20 -12.64 -8.58 7.77
N GLU A 21 -12.68 -9.90 7.56
CA GLU A 21 -11.51 -10.78 7.68
C GLU A 21 -10.51 -10.56 6.54
N ASP A 22 -11.02 -10.24 5.35
CA ASP A 22 -10.19 -9.90 4.20
C ASP A 22 -9.50 -8.54 4.39
N ASP A 23 -10.10 -7.58 5.10
CA ASP A 23 -9.47 -6.29 5.47
C ASP A 23 -8.18 -6.55 6.26
N ALA A 24 -8.23 -7.38 7.30
CA ALA A 24 -7.07 -7.69 8.11
C ALA A 24 -5.96 -8.37 7.30
N THR A 25 -6.36 -9.28 6.39
CA THR A 25 -5.43 -9.96 5.47
C THR A 25 -4.79 -8.98 4.50
N LEU A 26 -5.57 -8.04 3.96
CA LEU A 26 -5.10 -6.99 3.04
C LEU A 26 -4.06 -6.09 3.71
N VAL A 27 -4.32 -5.64 4.94
CA VAL A 27 -3.37 -4.82 5.71
C VAL A 27 -2.05 -5.58 5.90
N TRP A 28 -2.13 -6.87 6.30
CA TRP A 28 -0.95 -7.71 6.50
C TRP A 28 -0.15 -7.92 5.21
N LEU A 29 -0.81 -8.29 4.11
CA LEU A 29 -0.17 -8.49 2.80
C LEU A 29 0.49 -7.20 2.28
N THR A 30 -0.16 -6.06 2.49
CA THR A 30 0.39 -4.77 2.06
C THR A 30 1.62 -4.41 2.87
N ARG A 31 1.59 -4.66 4.18
CA ARG A 31 2.77 -4.47 5.04
C ARG A 31 3.93 -5.38 4.60
N GLU A 32 3.66 -6.67 4.35
CA GLU A 32 4.69 -7.58 3.84
C GLU A 32 5.30 -7.11 2.51
N SER A 33 4.45 -6.60 1.60
CA SER A 33 4.91 -6.05 0.33
C SER A 33 5.86 -4.87 0.53
N PHE A 34 5.53 -3.97 1.46
CA PHE A 34 6.38 -2.82 1.80
C PHE A 34 7.70 -3.24 2.43
N ASP A 35 7.68 -4.23 3.33
CA ASP A 35 8.90 -4.77 3.93
C ASP A 35 9.81 -5.40 2.85
N ARG A 36 9.26 -6.12 1.87
CA ARG A 36 10.03 -6.68 0.74
C ARG A 36 10.61 -5.60 -0.17
N GLU A 37 9.83 -4.58 -0.51
CA GLU A 37 10.28 -3.45 -1.32
C GLU A 37 11.41 -2.68 -0.62
N ALA A 38 11.25 -2.36 0.68
CA ALA A 38 12.28 -1.70 1.48
C ALA A 38 13.56 -2.55 1.59
N ALA A 39 13.42 -3.86 1.82
CA ALA A 39 14.55 -4.77 1.93
C ALA A 39 15.37 -4.84 0.63
N SER A 40 14.73 -4.68 -0.54
CA SER A 40 15.43 -4.64 -1.83
C SER A 40 16.44 -3.47 -1.94
N GLU A 41 16.24 -2.42 -1.12
CA GLU A 41 17.11 -1.24 -1.03
C GLU A 41 17.92 -1.19 0.27
N TYR A 42 17.99 -2.28 1.04
CA TYR A 42 18.63 -2.32 2.36
C TYR A 42 18.04 -1.32 3.36
N LEU A 43 16.72 -1.12 3.29
CA LEU A 43 15.95 -0.32 4.23
C LEU A 43 15.00 -1.19 5.06
N VAL A 44 14.50 -0.62 6.13
CA VAL A 44 13.47 -1.21 6.98
C VAL A 44 12.29 -0.24 7.09
N ILE A 45 11.06 -0.77 7.12
CA ILE A 45 9.87 0.07 7.28
C ILE A 45 9.71 0.45 8.76
N THR A 46 9.84 1.75 9.04
CA THR A 46 9.73 2.31 10.39
C THR A 46 8.35 2.85 10.72
N GLU A 47 7.58 3.24 9.70
CA GLU A 47 6.20 3.70 9.85
C GLU A 47 5.33 3.01 8.80
N PHE A 48 4.11 2.65 9.18
CA PHE A 48 3.11 2.10 8.27
C PHE A 48 1.73 2.54 8.73
N GLU A 49 0.96 3.04 7.77
CA GLU A 49 -0.36 3.62 8.00
C GLU A 49 -1.32 3.09 6.94
N ASP A 50 -2.47 2.61 7.41
CA ASP A 50 -3.69 2.47 6.61
C ASP A 50 -4.40 3.82 6.63
N LEU A 51 -4.43 4.50 5.49
CA LEU A 51 -5.00 5.83 5.33
C LEU A 51 -6.50 5.80 5.00
N GLY A 52 -7.12 4.61 5.03
CA GLY A 52 -8.52 4.45 4.70
C GLY A 52 -8.78 4.39 3.19
N ASP A 53 -9.98 4.79 2.80
CA ASP A 53 -10.44 4.67 1.43
C ASP A 53 -10.24 5.98 0.66
N LEU A 54 -9.68 5.87 -0.55
CA LEU A 54 -9.65 6.95 -1.53
C LEU A 54 -11.05 7.16 -2.10
N ASP A 55 -11.43 8.41 -2.35
CA ASP A 55 -12.66 8.71 -3.10
C ASP A 55 -12.53 8.15 -4.52
N PRO A 56 -13.50 7.33 -5.00
CA PRO A 56 -13.45 6.76 -6.36
C PRO A 56 -13.36 7.83 -7.47
N SER A 57 -13.79 9.06 -7.23
CA SER A 57 -13.67 10.17 -8.19
C SER A 57 -12.23 10.64 -8.42
N GLU A 58 -11.29 10.27 -7.54
CA GLU A 58 -9.86 10.52 -7.72
C GLU A 58 -9.20 9.49 -8.66
N VAL A 59 -9.91 8.42 -9.03
CA VAL A 59 -9.43 7.40 -9.95
C VAL A 59 -9.63 7.88 -11.38
N SER A 60 -8.58 7.77 -12.19
CA SER A 60 -8.66 8.20 -13.59
C SER A 60 -9.63 7.31 -14.41
N PRO A 61 -10.42 7.89 -15.33
CA PRO A 61 -11.29 7.10 -16.23
C PRO A 61 -10.52 6.10 -17.10
N GLN A 62 -9.22 6.34 -17.32
CA GLN A 62 -8.36 5.41 -18.04
C GLN A 62 -8.14 4.12 -17.24
N THR A 63 -7.89 4.24 -15.93
CA THR A 63 -7.72 3.09 -15.02
C THR A 63 -8.95 2.19 -15.01
N GLU A 64 -10.16 2.76 -14.97
CA GLU A 64 -11.42 2.01 -15.03
C GLU A 64 -11.55 1.19 -16.31
N ARG A 65 -11.22 1.79 -17.45
CA ARG A 65 -11.45 1.19 -18.77
C ARG A 65 -10.38 0.18 -19.17
N GLU A 66 -9.13 0.49 -18.88
CA GLU A 66 -7.97 -0.23 -19.43
C GLU A 66 -7.36 -1.23 -18.46
N VAL A 67 -7.50 -1.03 -17.15
CA VAL A 67 -6.88 -1.89 -16.13
C VAL A 67 -7.91 -2.75 -15.41
N LEU A 68 -8.98 -2.14 -14.89
CA LEU A 68 -9.97 -2.85 -14.06
C LEU A 68 -11.14 -3.41 -14.87
N HIS A 69 -11.39 -2.85 -16.06
CA HIS A 69 -12.55 -3.17 -16.91
C HIS A 69 -13.90 -3.12 -16.16
N ARG A 70 -13.99 -2.24 -15.14
CA ARG A 70 -15.15 -2.03 -14.27
C ARG A 70 -15.16 -0.58 -13.76
N PRO A 71 -16.34 0.01 -13.46
CA PRO A 71 -16.44 1.33 -12.82
C PRO A 71 -15.66 1.41 -11.51
N ALA A 72 -15.03 2.55 -11.21
CA ALA A 72 -14.30 2.74 -9.95
C ALA A 72 -15.22 2.66 -8.73
N ALA A 73 -16.50 3.00 -8.88
CA ALA A 73 -17.51 2.90 -7.82
C ALA A 73 -17.78 1.47 -7.35
N ASP A 74 -17.40 0.45 -8.12
CA ASP A 74 -17.53 -0.95 -7.73
C ASP A 74 -16.43 -1.39 -6.73
N PHE A 75 -15.44 -0.52 -6.49
CA PHE A 75 -14.30 -0.81 -5.64
C PHE A 75 -14.21 0.13 -4.44
N ARG A 76 -13.77 -0.42 -3.32
CA ARG A 76 -13.15 0.32 -2.23
C ARG A 76 -11.65 0.44 -2.51
N TRP A 77 -11.15 1.66 -2.53
CA TRP A 77 -9.77 1.96 -2.94
C TRP A 77 -8.90 2.19 -1.72
N ARG A 78 -8.39 1.11 -1.13
CA ARG A 78 -7.67 1.21 0.15
C ARG A 78 -6.28 1.78 -0.04
N LEU A 79 -5.99 2.89 0.64
CA LEU A 79 -4.75 3.62 0.52
C LEU A 79 -3.82 3.30 1.70
N PHE A 80 -2.56 2.98 1.39
CA PHE A 80 -1.53 2.70 2.38
C PHE A 80 -0.30 3.57 2.17
N ARG A 81 0.35 3.91 3.27
CA ARG A 81 1.60 4.68 3.30
C ARG A 81 2.60 4.01 4.23
N GLY A 82 3.88 4.09 3.88
CA GLY A 82 4.96 3.57 4.69
C GLY A 82 6.21 4.42 4.54
N VAL A 83 7.00 4.48 5.60
CA VAL A 83 8.29 5.15 5.60
C VAL A 83 9.36 4.10 5.82
N ALA A 84 10.29 4.01 4.85
CA ALA A 84 11.45 3.15 4.92
C ALA A 84 12.68 3.99 5.25
N MET A 85 13.51 3.50 6.17
CA MET A 85 14.77 4.15 6.53
C MET A 85 15.91 3.13 6.58
N ARG A 86 17.13 3.61 6.39
CA ARG A 86 18.30 2.79 6.68
C ARG A 86 18.36 2.52 8.17
N GLU A 87 18.50 1.26 8.55
CA GLU A 87 18.57 0.85 9.93
C GLU A 87 19.76 1.56 10.62
N PRO A 88 19.56 2.32 11.71
CA PRO A 88 20.64 3.06 12.36
C PRO A 88 21.64 2.16 13.08
N HIS A 89 21.40 0.84 13.14
CA HIS A 89 22.22 -0.15 13.86
C HIS A 89 22.70 -1.31 12.99
N ALA A 90 22.98 -1.07 11.70
CA ALA A 90 23.92 -1.91 10.96
C ALA A 90 25.35 -1.65 11.46
N SER A 91 25.60 -1.96 12.73
CA SER A 91 26.93 -2.10 13.29
C SER A 91 27.56 -3.30 12.58
N VAL A 92 28.65 -3.04 11.86
CA VAL A 92 29.50 -4.09 11.30
C VAL A 92 30.07 -4.88 12.49
N ASP A 93 29.65 -6.13 12.65
CA ASP A 93 30.46 -7.16 13.33
C ASP A 93 31.52 -7.71 12.38
#